data_AF-A0A2Z2H659-F1
#
_entry.id   AF-A0A2Z2H659-F1
#
_cell.length_a   1.000
_cell.length_b   1.000
_cell.length_c   1.000
_cell.angle_alpha   90.00
_cell.angle_beta   90.00
_cell.angle_gamma   90.00
#
_symmetry.space_group_name_H-M   'P 1'
#
loop_
_entity.id
_entity.type
_entity.pdbx_description
1 polymer ?
#
loop_
_entity_poly.entity_id
_entity_poly.type
_entity_poly.pdbx_seq_one_letter_code
_entity_poly.pdbx_strand_id
1 'polypeptide(L)' 'MSDNAQSAKWDRIAGQLKEKWGVVANDLSAYEKGEVQRIAGLLKEQKGLGDEESEREAEQIMRNS' A
#
# COMPACT_ATOMS: atom_id res chain seq x y z
N MET A 1 5.47 -18.60 -13.85
CA MET A 1 4.07 -18.39 -13.44
C MET A 1 3.99 -17.17 -12.50
N SER A 2 4.70 -16.07 -12.79
CA SER A 2 5.16 -15.15 -11.73
C SER A 2 4.50 -13.77 -11.72
N ASP A 3 4.11 -13.21 -12.88
CA ASP A 3 3.69 -11.81 -12.92
C ASP A 3 2.22 -11.59 -12.49
N ASN A 4 1.35 -12.58 -12.74
CA ASN A 4 -0.09 -12.46 -12.43
C ASN A 4 -0.41 -12.45 -10.93
N ALA A 5 0.32 -13.23 -10.13
CA ALA A 5 0.06 -13.31 -8.68
C ALA A 5 0.46 -12.02 -7.96
N GLN A 6 1.53 -11.39 -8.44
CA GLN A 6 2.04 -10.14 -7.90
C GLN A 6 1.10 -8.98 -8.23
N SER A 7 0.67 -8.87 -9.50
CA SER A 7 -0.34 -7.90 -9.92
C SER A 7 -1.61 -8.00 -9.07
N ALA A 8 -2.10 -9.22 -8.84
CA ALA A 8 -3.31 -9.44 -8.05
C ALA A 8 -3.19 -9.03 -6.58
N LYS A 9 -2.01 -9.20 -5.95
CA LYS A 9 -1.73 -8.70 -4.59
C LYS A 9 -1.82 -7.17 -4.56
N TRP A 10 -1.22 -6.52 -5.54
CA TRP A 10 -1.19 -5.06 -5.62
C TRP A 10 -2.55 -4.43 -5.84
N ASP A 11 -3.40 -5.06 -6.65
CA ASP A 11 -4.79 -4.64 -6.84
C ASP A 11 -5.58 -4.68 -5.52
N ARG A 12 -5.34 -5.69 -4.67
CA ARG A 12 -5.98 -5.77 -3.34
C ARG A 12 -5.49 -4.67 -2.42
N ILE A 13 -4.18 -4.41 -2.38
CA ILE A 13 -3.59 -3.33 -1.58
C ILE A 13 -4.17 -1.99 -2.00
N ALA A 14 -4.23 -1.71 -3.31
CA ALA A 14 -4.80 -0.48 -3.85
C ALA A 14 -6.30 -0.36 -3.49
N GLY A 15 -7.04 -1.47 -3.53
CA GLY A 15 -8.43 -1.53 -3.07
C GLY A 15 -8.58 -1.17 -1.59
N GLN A 16 -7.78 -1.78 -0.72
CA GLN A 16 -7.80 -1.51 0.73
C GLN A 16 -7.42 -0.05 1.05
N LEU A 17 -6.43 0.51 0.36
CA LEU A 17 -6.06 1.92 0.49
C LEU A 17 -7.21 2.85 0.08
N LYS A 18 -7.91 2.53 -1.00
CA LYS A 18 -9.05 3.32 -1.46
C LYS A 18 -10.25 3.20 -0.52
N GLU A 19 -10.53 2.01 -0.01
CA GLU A 19 -11.68 1.76 0.86
C GLU A 19 -11.47 2.34 2.26
N LYS A 20 -10.33 2.05 2.91
CA LYS A 20 -10.05 2.46 4.28
C LYS A 20 -9.63 3.93 4.38
N TRP A 21 -8.85 4.40 3.41
CA TRP A 21 -8.23 5.72 3.47
C TRP A 21 -8.72 6.67 2.38
N GLY A 22 -9.35 6.20 1.31
CA GLY A 22 -9.64 7.04 0.14
C GLY A 22 -8.37 7.46 -0.61
N VAL A 23 -7.29 6.68 -0.51
CA VAL A 23 -6.04 6.87 -1.26
C VAL A 23 -6.12 6.05 -2.55
N VAL A 24 -5.85 6.68 -3.69
CA VAL A 24 -5.75 5.98 -4.97
C VAL A 24 -4.29 5.81 -5.32
N ALA A 25 -3.81 4.57 -5.31
CA ALA A 25 -2.45 4.21 -5.65
C ALA A 25 -2.45 3.39 -6.94
N ASN A 26 -2.08 4.03 -8.06
CA ASN A 26 -2.22 3.44 -9.41
C ASN A 26 -1.04 2.55 -9.83
N ASP A 27 0.10 2.61 -9.14
CA ASP A 27 1.34 1.99 -9.62
C ASP A 27 2.20 1.45 -8.48
N LEU A 28 1.56 0.69 -7.59
CA LEU A 28 2.26 0.02 -6.48
C LEU A 28 3.05 -1.19 -6.99
N SER A 29 2.64 -1.81 -8.11
CA SER A 29 3.22 -3.05 -8.63
C SER A 29 4.66 -2.97 -9.12
N ALA A 30 5.16 -1.77 -9.40
CA ALA A 30 6.49 -1.57 -9.96
C ALA A 30 7.64 -1.76 -8.95
N TYR A 31 7.36 -1.95 -7.66
CA TYR A 31 8.37 -1.84 -6.60
C TYR A 31 8.40 -3.07 -5.68
N GLU A 32 9.14 -4.12 -6.05
CA GLU A 32 9.34 -5.32 -5.21
C GLU A 32 10.09 -5.09 -3.89
N LYS A 33 10.86 -4.00 -3.78
CA LYS A 33 11.61 -3.65 -2.58
C LYS A 33 11.15 -2.30 -2.05
N GLY A 34 10.69 -2.29 -0.80
CA GLY A 34 10.28 -1.07 -0.09
C GLY A 34 8.79 -0.76 -0.15
N GLU A 35 7.94 -1.77 -0.38
CA GLU A 35 6.49 -1.66 -0.51
C GLU A 35 5.84 -0.96 0.70
N VAL A 36 6.25 -1.35 1.91
CA VAL A 36 5.76 -0.77 3.18
C VAL A 36 6.06 0.72 3.26
N GLN A 37 7.32 1.12 3.03
CA GLN A 37 7.71 2.52 3.15
C GLN A 37 6.96 3.41 2.15
N ARG A 38 6.62 2.88 0.97
CA ARG A 38 5.89 3.63 -0.04
C ARG A 38 4.42 3.81 0.33
N ILE A 39 3.77 2.76 0.84
CA ILE A 39 2.40 2.86 1.35
C ILE A 39 2.36 3.83 2.54
N ALA A 40 3.33 3.73 3.46
CA ALA A 40 3.47 4.64 4.59
C ALA A 40 3.68 6.09 4.11
N GLY A 41 4.53 6.32 3.10
CA GLY A 41 4.73 7.63 2.48
C GLY A 41 3.45 8.20 1.88
N LEU A 42 2.67 7.40 1.15
CA LEU A 42 1.37 7.82 0.60
C LEU A 42 0.37 8.20 1.70
N LEU A 43 0.33 7.42 2.78
CA LEU A 43 -0.52 7.68 3.94
C LEU A 43 -0.12 8.97 4.65
N LYS A 44 1.19 9.20 4.82
CA LYS A 44 1.72 10.46 5.36
C LYS A 44 1.39 11.65 4.47
N GLU A 45 1.65 11.56 3.17
CA GLU A 45 1.45 12.66 2.21
C GLU A 45 -0.03 13.00 1.99
N GLN A 46 -0.89 11.99 1.81
CA GLN A 46 -2.30 12.22 1.44
C GLN A 46 -3.25 12.33 2.63
N LYS A 47 -2.89 11.75 3.79
CA LYS A 47 -3.74 11.75 4.99
C LYS A 47 -3.14 12.51 6.17
N GLY A 48 -1.88 12.94 6.08
CA GLY A 48 -1.21 13.66 7.16
C GLY A 48 -0.94 12.79 8.39
N LEU A 49 -0.85 11.46 8.20
CA LEU A 49 -0.57 10.53 9.29
C LEU A 49 0.86 10.70 9.80
N GLY A 50 1.06 10.42 11.09
CA GLY A 50 2.40 10.37 11.69
C GLY A 50 3.22 9.20 11.14
N ASP A 51 4.54 9.23 11.32
CA ASP A 51 5.45 8.21 10.77
C ASP A 51 5.11 6.80 11.29
N GLU A 52 4.97 6.64 12.61
CA GLU A 52 4.67 5.35 13.24
C GLU A 52 3.29 4.81 12.82
N GLU A 53 2.28 5.69 12.75
CA GLU A 53 0.93 5.32 12.35
C GLU A 53 0.90 4.88 10.87
N SER A 54 1.62 5.61 10.02
CA SER A 54 1.73 5.32 8.58
C SER A 54 2.41 3.99 8.32
N GLU A 55 3.50 3.68 9.04
CA GLU A 55 4.19 2.39 8.94
C GLU A 55 3.32 1.25 9.45
N ARG A 56 2.67 1.42 10.61
CA ARG A 56 1.78 0.38 11.18
C ARG A 56 0.64 0.04 10.23
N GLU A 57 0.02 1.05 9.63
CA GLU A 57 -1.07 0.86 8.69
C GLU A 57 -0.60 0.25 7.36
N ALA A 58 0.56 0.67 6.85
CA ALA A 58 1.17 0.07 5.69
C ALA A 58 1.48 -1.43 5.90
N GLU A 59 2.05 -1.80 7.05
CA GLU A 59 2.30 -3.19 7.40
C GLU A 59 1.01 -3.99 7.52
N GLN A 60 -0.03 -3.41 8.11
CA GLN A 60 -1.31 -4.10 8.28
C GLN A 60 -2.00 -4.37 6.93
N ILE A 61 -1.94 -3.41 6.01
CA ILE A 61 -2.44 -3.57 4.64
C ILE A 61 -1.67 -4.70 3.94
N MET A 62 -0.33 -4.69 3.99
CA MET A 62 0.47 -5.74 3.34
C MET A 62 0.27 -7.14 3.93
N ARG A 63 0.01 -7.23 5.24
CA ARG A 63 -0.20 -8.53 5.92
C ARG A 63 -1.56 -9.15 5.60
N ASN A 64 -2.52 -8.31 5.21
CA ASN A 64 -3.92 -8.70 4.94
C ASN A 64 -4.26 -8.75 3.43
N SER A 65 -3.27 -8.70 2.54
CA SER A 65 -3.45 -8.67 1.07
C SER A 65 -2.80 -9.86 0.37
#